data_AF-A0A166LN89-F1
#
_entry.id   AF-A0A166LN89-F1
#
_cell.length_a   1.000
_cell.length_b   1.000
_cell.length_c   1.000
_cell.angle_alpha   90.00
_cell.angle_beta   90.00
_cell.angle_gamma   90.00
#
_symmetry.space_group_name_H-M   'P 1'
#
loop_
_entity.id
_entity.type
_entity.pdbx_description
1 polymer ?
#
loop_
_entity_poly.entity_id
_entity_poly.type
_entity_poly.pdbx_seq_one_letter_code
_entity_poly.pdbx_strand_id
1 'polypeptide(L)'
;MWLLNCRCGMEGDGHALLVDAQDIIQCDICKAWSHLACQRGGEASTLRRNQKFYCDACLPPSVMPPRTHAILYVISSALSAFRPGKGALALSGKYWYPVRLIQYEQLDGEERQWCVQWWRGNKFLVIPDEQLWVRQSNIVDELWCDREGRRSICLGKWQHACDTPQQEAIIAEFRDQPFTTEIDEALLPYIPLLDSILRIPDSGTRRRIIPVLDWLRDNKDHKFEYGIPSGTVPYTGDLSPLEQAQVANWFYYSIPDTQTDINKWLGAPALTHAYTIFIVTRNTDIFMGSYPLDFQQANPNEREAFLWSSAWEYLKDPNTFYKPVIDFDLECLAILEEQMFEYSARVGISGNQQWGLDKGDCQGRWNPYMESWVPGDREANDDEEIKV
;
A
#
# COMPACT_ATOMS: atom_id res chain seq x y z
N MET A 1 -8.55 6.93 -27.14
CA MET A 1 -8.50 7.74 -25.91
C MET A 1 -7.31 7.24 -25.10
N TRP A 2 -6.37 8.11 -24.75
CA TRP A 2 -5.15 7.74 -24.05
C TRP A 2 -5.48 7.66 -22.56
N LEU A 3 -5.69 6.47 -22.02
CA LEU A 3 -5.98 6.31 -20.60
C LEU A 3 -4.64 6.18 -19.84
N LEU A 4 -4.31 7.18 -19.02
CA LEU A 4 -3.27 7.06 -18.01
C LEU A 4 -3.90 6.45 -16.77
N ASN A 5 -3.34 5.34 -16.31
CA ASN A 5 -3.72 4.69 -15.06
C ASN A 5 -2.44 4.11 -14.46
N CYS A 6 -1.80 4.91 -13.62
CA CYS A 6 -0.53 4.57 -13.00
C CYS A 6 -0.71 4.15 -11.54
N ARG A 7 0.15 3.23 -11.08
CA ARG A 7 0.19 2.76 -9.68
C ARG A 7 0.45 3.87 -8.66
N CYS A 8 0.99 5.02 -9.08
CA CYS A 8 1.13 6.20 -8.21
C CYS A 8 -0.19 6.96 -7.97
N GLY A 9 -1.31 6.51 -8.55
CA GLY A 9 -2.61 7.17 -8.44
C GLY A 9 -2.85 8.25 -9.50
N MET A 10 -1.88 8.52 -10.38
CA MET A 10 -2.10 9.42 -11.51
C MET A 10 -3.04 8.76 -12.53
N GLU A 11 -4.21 9.35 -12.69
CA GLU A 11 -5.22 8.99 -13.68
C GLU A 11 -5.48 10.19 -14.61
N GLY A 12 -5.79 9.95 -15.88
CA GLY A 12 -6.13 11.04 -16.80
C GLY A 12 -6.25 10.64 -18.26
N ASP A 13 -6.65 11.60 -19.08
CA ASP A 13 -6.39 11.52 -20.51
C ASP A 13 -4.91 11.87 -20.77
N GLY A 14 -4.31 11.32 -21.83
CA GLY A 14 -2.87 11.39 -22.10
C GLY A 14 -2.25 12.80 -22.23
N HIS A 15 -2.97 13.89 -21.95
CA HIS A 15 -2.39 15.22 -21.74
C HIS A 15 -1.62 15.35 -20.42
N ALA A 16 -1.96 14.57 -19.39
CA ALA A 16 -1.19 14.52 -18.14
C ALA A 16 0.26 14.01 -18.36
N LEU A 17 0.50 13.27 -19.45
CA LEU A 17 1.82 12.73 -19.83
C LEU A 17 2.85 13.80 -20.19
N LEU A 18 2.42 15.02 -20.52
CA LEU A 18 3.32 16.13 -20.89
C LEU A 18 3.90 16.86 -19.67
N VAL A 19 3.40 16.61 -18.47
CA VAL A 19 3.73 17.40 -17.26
C VAL A 19 4.88 16.79 -16.46
N ASP A 20 4.99 15.45 -16.40
CA ASP A 20 5.90 14.79 -15.46
C ASP A 20 7.28 14.42 -16.02
N ALA A 21 7.51 14.55 -17.34
CA ALA A 21 8.78 14.25 -18.03
C ALA A 21 9.39 12.83 -17.78
N GLN A 22 8.68 11.95 -17.07
CA GLN A 22 9.12 10.58 -16.78
C GLN A 22 8.84 9.64 -17.95
N ASP A 23 9.66 8.59 -18.06
CA ASP A 23 9.43 7.51 -19.00
C ASP A 23 8.12 6.77 -18.70
N ILE A 24 7.39 6.42 -19.76
CA ILE A 24 6.08 5.77 -19.69
C ILE A 24 6.06 4.48 -20.51
N ILE A 25 5.18 3.56 -20.12
CA ILE A 25 4.95 2.29 -20.81
C ILE A 25 3.44 1.99 -20.94
N GLN A 26 3.05 1.37 -22.05
CA GLN A 26 1.67 1.00 -22.34
C GLN A 26 1.47 -0.51 -22.15
N CYS A 27 0.44 -0.90 -21.39
CA CYS A 27 0.05 -2.30 -21.22
C CYS A 27 -0.54 -2.86 -22.53
N ASP A 28 -0.09 -4.05 -22.93
CA ASP A 28 -0.56 -4.73 -24.14
C ASP A 28 -2.00 -5.26 -24.03
N ILE A 29 -2.53 -5.44 -22.81
CA ILE A 29 -3.90 -5.93 -22.56
C ILE A 29 -4.89 -4.76 -22.47
N CYS A 30 -4.82 -3.95 -21.41
CA CYS A 30 -5.80 -2.88 -21.18
C CYS A 30 -5.53 -1.59 -21.97
N LYS A 31 -4.37 -1.50 -22.64
CA LYS A 31 -3.93 -0.31 -23.38
C LYS A 31 -3.75 0.96 -22.53
N ALA A 32 -3.82 0.83 -21.20
CA ALA A 32 -3.51 1.93 -20.29
C ALA A 32 -2.01 2.22 -20.24
N TRP A 33 -1.68 3.49 -20.07
CA TRP A 33 -0.33 3.99 -19.86
C TRP A 33 -0.03 4.11 -18.37
N SER A 34 1.25 4.00 -18.02
CA SER A 34 1.73 4.17 -16.66
C SER A 34 3.22 4.55 -16.66
N HIS A 35 3.69 5.21 -15.61
CA HIS A 35 5.12 5.50 -15.43
C HIS A 35 5.94 4.20 -15.36
N LEU A 36 7.08 4.19 -16.03
CA LEU A 36 8.00 3.07 -16.09
C LEU A 36 8.57 2.74 -14.70
N ALA A 37 8.95 3.77 -13.93
CA ALA A 37 9.50 3.65 -12.59
C ALA A 37 8.46 3.21 -11.53
N CYS A 38 7.17 3.29 -11.85
CA CYS A 38 6.10 2.85 -10.97
C CYS A 38 5.73 1.37 -11.17
N GLN A 39 6.42 0.66 -12.07
CA GLN A 39 6.24 -0.77 -12.25
C GLN A 39 7.07 -1.57 -11.24
N ARG A 40 6.52 -2.71 -10.80
CA ARG A 40 7.10 -3.57 -9.78
C ARG A 40 8.55 -3.93 -10.10
N GLY A 41 9.45 -3.72 -9.14
CA GLY A 41 10.88 -4.09 -9.23
C GLY A 41 11.65 -3.48 -10.42
N GLY A 42 11.08 -2.47 -11.08
CA GLY A 42 11.59 -1.94 -12.34
C GLY A 42 11.56 -2.96 -13.50
N GLU A 43 10.76 -4.02 -13.44
CA GLU A 43 10.75 -5.08 -14.47
C GLU A 43 10.47 -4.54 -15.87
N ALA A 44 9.54 -3.60 -15.97
CA ALA A 44 9.18 -2.95 -17.23
C ALA A 44 10.36 -2.26 -17.92
N SER A 45 11.33 -1.75 -17.15
CA SER A 45 12.52 -1.09 -17.70
C SER A 45 13.52 -2.06 -18.35
N THR A 46 13.37 -3.37 -18.12
CA THR A 46 14.20 -4.41 -18.75
C THR A 46 13.67 -4.84 -20.12
N LEU A 47 12.46 -4.39 -20.48
CA LEU A 47 11.80 -4.79 -21.70
C LEU A 47 12.46 -4.15 -22.92
N ARG A 48 12.75 -4.97 -23.92
CA ARG A 48 13.15 -4.52 -25.25
C ARG A 48 11.93 -3.97 -25.98
N ARG A 49 12.15 -3.06 -26.94
CA ARG A 49 11.07 -2.40 -27.73
C ARG A 49 10.05 -3.35 -28.40
N ASN A 50 10.40 -4.63 -28.58
CA ASN A 50 9.54 -5.65 -29.21
C ASN A 50 8.91 -6.63 -28.22
N GLN A 51 9.18 -6.50 -26.92
CA GLN A 51 8.61 -7.35 -25.89
C GLN A 51 7.29 -6.77 -25.40
N LYS A 52 6.36 -7.67 -25.04
CA LYS A 52 5.06 -7.27 -24.53
C LYS A 52 5.16 -6.92 -23.05
N PHE A 53 4.41 -5.92 -22.64
CA PHE A 53 4.27 -5.49 -21.26
C PHE A 53 2.84 -5.72 -20.76
N TYR A 54 2.71 -6.27 -19.54
CA TYR A 54 1.44 -6.47 -18.87
C TYR A 54 1.50 -5.80 -17.51
N CYS A 55 0.55 -4.91 -17.22
CA CYS A 55 0.47 -4.26 -15.92
C CYS A 55 -0.05 -5.21 -14.84
N ASP A 56 0.27 -4.93 -13.58
CA ASP A 56 -0.14 -5.74 -12.43
C ASP A 56 -1.67 -5.87 -12.30
N ALA A 57 -2.43 -4.88 -12.77
CA ALA A 57 -3.90 -4.95 -12.78
C ALA A 57 -4.43 -5.99 -13.78
N CYS A 58 -3.75 -6.18 -14.92
CA CYS A 58 -4.14 -7.17 -15.93
C CYS A 58 -3.56 -8.56 -15.66
N LEU A 59 -2.39 -8.62 -15.02
CA LEU A 59 -1.72 -9.88 -14.70
C LEU A 59 -1.12 -9.80 -13.29
N PRO A 60 -1.95 -9.95 -12.25
CA PRO A 60 -1.47 -9.84 -10.88
C PRO A 60 -0.46 -10.95 -10.55
N PRO A 61 0.50 -10.68 -9.64
CA PRO A 61 1.50 -11.64 -9.19
C PRO A 61 0.94 -13.03 -8.86
N SER A 62 -0.24 -13.09 -8.23
CA SER A 62 -0.90 -14.34 -7.81
C SER A 62 -1.29 -15.28 -8.96
N VAL A 63 -1.38 -14.77 -10.19
CA VAL A 63 -1.78 -15.55 -11.39
C VAL A 63 -0.56 -16.10 -12.14
N MET A 64 0.66 -15.65 -11.80
CA MET A 64 1.88 -16.22 -12.35
C MET A 64 2.32 -17.46 -11.54
N PRO A 65 2.73 -18.57 -12.19
CA PRO A 65 3.18 -19.78 -11.49
C PRO A 65 4.29 -19.46 -10.48
N PRO A 66 4.32 -20.10 -9.29
CA PRO A 66 5.33 -19.86 -8.25
C PRO A 66 6.78 -20.00 -8.74
N ARG A 67 7.01 -20.87 -9.73
CA ARG A 67 8.33 -21.04 -10.37
C ARG A 67 8.77 -19.84 -11.20
N THR A 68 7.84 -19.08 -11.77
CA THR A 68 8.13 -17.85 -12.54
C THR A 68 8.51 -16.70 -11.62
N HIS A 69 7.94 -16.61 -10.41
CA HIS A 69 8.35 -15.63 -9.41
C HIS A 69 9.83 -15.82 -9.03
N ALA A 70 10.22 -17.04 -8.66
CA ALA A 70 11.61 -17.33 -8.32
C ALA A 70 12.57 -17.15 -9.51
N ILE A 71 12.16 -17.49 -10.73
CA ILE A 71 12.99 -17.34 -11.94
C ILE A 71 13.10 -15.87 -12.37
N LEU A 72 12.05 -15.07 -12.30
CA LEU A 72 12.11 -13.62 -12.59
C LEU A 72 12.93 -12.88 -11.53
N TYR A 73 12.78 -13.22 -10.25
CA TYR A 73 13.60 -12.64 -9.17
C TYR A 73 15.09 -12.94 -9.37
N VAL A 74 15.43 -14.20 -9.68
CA VAL A 74 16.80 -14.67 -9.94
C VAL A 74 17.39 -14.12 -11.25
N ILE A 75 16.56 -13.88 -12.27
CA ILE A 75 17.01 -13.22 -13.52
C ILE A 75 17.18 -11.71 -13.31
N SER A 76 16.36 -11.09 -12.46
CA SER A 76 16.49 -9.65 -12.12
C SER A 76 17.79 -9.34 -11.35
N SER A 77 18.25 -10.29 -10.51
CA SER A 77 19.51 -10.20 -9.76
C SER A 77 20.76 -10.49 -10.61
N ALA A 78 20.61 -11.16 -11.76
CA ALA A 78 21.71 -11.41 -12.69
C ALA A 78 22.03 -10.20 -13.59
N LEU A 79 21.16 -9.19 -13.60
CA LEU A 79 21.34 -7.94 -14.34
C LEU A 79 21.57 -6.81 -13.34
N SER A 80 22.82 -6.64 -12.91
CA SER A 80 23.38 -5.55 -12.09
C SER A 80 23.32 -4.17 -12.76
N ALA A 81 22.24 -3.88 -13.48
CA ALA A 81 22.01 -2.62 -14.15
C ALA A 81 21.06 -1.76 -13.32
N PHE A 82 21.55 -0.59 -12.92
CA PHE A 82 20.71 0.52 -12.43
C PHE A 82 19.61 0.81 -13.46
N ARG A 83 18.36 0.82 -13.00
CA ARG A 83 17.18 0.95 -13.86
C ARG A 83 16.02 1.63 -13.14
N PRO A 84 15.15 2.36 -13.85
CA PRO A 84 13.93 2.95 -13.28
C PRO A 84 13.08 1.93 -12.52
N GLY A 85 12.62 2.31 -11.32
CA GLY A 85 11.80 1.49 -10.42
C GLY A 85 12.58 0.53 -9.53
N LYS A 86 13.90 0.39 -9.70
CA LYS A 86 14.75 -0.44 -8.83
C LYS A 86 15.10 0.30 -7.53
N GLY A 87 15.16 -0.45 -6.43
CA GLY A 87 15.71 0.02 -5.16
C GLY A 87 17.23 0.05 -5.22
N ALA A 88 17.83 1.04 -4.57
CA ALA A 88 19.27 1.21 -4.51
C ALA A 88 19.66 1.91 -3.21
N LEU A 89 20.97 2.00 -2.94
CA LEU A 89 21.52 2.85 -1.89
C LEU A 89 22.21 4.06 -2.53
N ALA A 90 21.90 5.26 -2.04
CA ALA A 90 22.59 6.49 -2.41
C ALA A 90 23.38 7.06 -1.24
N LEU A 91 24.57 7.59 -1.54
CA LEU A 91 25.43 8.23 -0.55
C LEU A 91 24.89 9.62 -0.19
N SER A 92 24.63 9.85 1.10
CA SER A 92 24.36 11.17 1.67
C SER A 92 25.27 11.44 2.86
N GLY A 93 26.11 12.47 2.76
CA GLY A 93 27.18 12.73 3.71
C GLY A 93 28.20 11.57 3.75
N LYS A 94 28.21 10.81 4.85
CA LYS A 94 29.11 9.65 5.04
C LYS A 94 28.42 8.29 5.04
N TYR A 95 27.09 8.28 4.89
CA TYR A 95 26.28 7.08 5.03
C TYR A 95 25.45 6.82 3.77
N TRP A 96 25.13 5.55 3.55
CA TRP A 96 24.35 5.09 2.43
C TRP A 96 22.90 4.85 2.86
N TYR A 97 21.94 5.47 2.16
CA TYR A 97 20.52 5.38 2.49
C TYR A 97 19.71 4.82 1.32
N PRO A 98 18.62 4.09 1.59
CA PRO A 98 17.76 3.55 0.55
C PRO A 98 17.06 4.64 -0.25
N VAL A 99 17.02 4.41 -1.56
CA VAL A 99 16.36 5.22 -2.57
C VAL A 99 15.70 4.34 -3.62
N ARG A 100 14.70 4.88 -4.33
CA ARG A 100 14.19 4.32 -5.57
C ARG A 100 14.69 5.14 -6.76
N LEU A 101 15.18 4.47 -7.79
CA LEU A 101 15.64 5.11 -9.01
C LEU A 101 14.42 5.49 -9.88
N ILE A 102 14.28 6.75 -10.25
CA ILE A 102 13.15 7.25 -11.05
C ILE A 102 13.52 7.28 -12.54
N GLN A 103 14.59 8.01 -12.86
CA GLN A 103 15.06 8.21 -14.22
C GLN A 103 16.55 8.57 -14.20
N TYR A 104 17.21 8.53 -15.35
CA TYR A 104 18.60 8.93 -15.45
C TYR A 104 18.83 9.88 -16.62
N GLU A 105 19.83 10.72 -16.46
CA GLU A 105 20.36 11.59 -17.51
C GLU A 105 21.83 11.26 -17.72
N GLN A 106 22.26 11.38 -18.98
CA GLN A 106 23.66 11.21 -19.33
C GLN A 106 24.35 12.58 -19.23
N LEU A 107 25.40 12.65 -18.43
CA LEU A 107 26.26 13.82 -18.30
C LEU A 107 27.38 13.77 -19.34
N ASP A 108 28.09 14.89 -19.48
CA ASP A 108 29.32 14.97 -20.26
C ASP A 108 30.37 13.96 -19.72
N GLY A 109 31.00 13.19 -20.62
CA GLY A 109 32.07 12.26 -20.26
C GLY A 109 31.63 10.86 -19.81
N GLU A 110 30.51 10.37 -20.32
CA GLU A 110 29.93 9.03 -20.04
C GLU A 110 29.41 8.80 -18.62
N GLU A 111 29.57 9.75 -17.69
CA GLU A 111 28.96 9.66 -16.35
C GLU A 111 27.44 9.82 -16.43
N ARG A 112 26.70 9.09 -15.60
CA ARG A 112 25.24 9.22 -15.48
C ARG A 112 24.87 9.84 -14.14
N GLN A 113 23.80 10.61 -14.13
CA GLN A 113 23.11 11.02 -12.91
C GLN A 113 21.71 10.43 -12.87
N TRP A 114 21.25 10.07 -11.68
CA TRP A 114 19.97 9.47 -11.44
C TRP A 114 19.10 10.42 -10.64
N CYS A 115 17.88 10.63 -11.10
CA CYS A 115 16.81 11.18 -10.29
C CYS A 115 16.36 10.07 -9.33
N VAL A 116 16.39 10.34 -8.04
CA VAL A 116 16.11 9.38 -6.98
C VAL A 116 14.98 9.89 -6.08
N GLN A 117 14.13 8.96 -5.66
CA GLN A 117 13.19 9.17 -4.56
C GLN A 117 13.84 8.62 -3.28
N TRP A 118 14.13 9.47 -2.31
CA TRP A 118 14.60 9.02 -1.01
C TRP A 118 13.50 8.30 -0.24
N TRP A 119 13.85 7.19 0.42
CA TRP A 119 12.92 6.55 1.34
C TRP A 119 12.52 7.52 2.46
N ARG A 120 11.21 7.69 2.66
CA ARG A 120 10.67 8.61 3.67
C ARG A 120 11.05 8.25 5.11
N GLY A 121 11.37 6.99 5.38
CA GLY A 121 11.81 6.52 6.69
C GLY A 121 13.30 6.74 6.98
N ASN A 122 14.05 7.39 6.07
CA ASN A 122 15.46 7.69 6.26
C ASN A 122 15.69 8.68 7.42
N LYS A 123 16.58 8.33 8.34
CA LYS A 123 16.98 9.16 9.50
C LYS A 123 18.30 9.84 9.19
N PHE A 124 18.29 10.83 8.31
CA PHE A 124 19.49 11.54 7.89
C PHE A 124 20.19 12.25 9.06
N LEU A 125 21.52 12.28 9.07
CA LEU A 125 22.28 13.18 9.95
C LEU A 125 22.26 14.63 9.45
N VAL A 126 22.30 14.78 8.12
CA VAL A 126 22.13 16.04 7.41
C VAL A 126 21.07 15.74 6.37
N ILE A 127 19.92 16.40 6.47
CA ILE A 127 18.86 16.27 5.49
C ILE A 127 19.48 16.64 4.14
N PRO A 128 19.51 15.73 3.15
CA PRO A 128 19.96 16.12 1.83
C PRO A 128 19.09 17.29 1.38
N ASP A 129 19.68 18.27 0.68
CA ASP A 129 18.87 19.26 -0.03
C ASP A 129 17.82 18.52 -0.88
N GLU A 130 16.84 19.22 -1.46
CA GLU A 130 15.91 18.65 -2.46
C GLU A 130 16.63 18.16 -3.75
N GLN A 131 17.90 17.79 -3.64
CA GLN A 131 18.75 17.12 -4.58
C GLN A 131 18.15 15.75 -4.92
N LEU A 132 17.24 15.81 -5.90
CA LEU A 132 16.69 14.66 -6.60
C LEU A 132 17.76 13.94 -7.42
N TRP A 133 18.81 14.64 -7.87
CA TRP A 133 19.82 14.09 -8.79
C TRP A 133 21.11 13.67 -8.08
N VAL A 134 21.42 12.38 -8.13
CA VAL A 134 22.62 11.77 -7.54
C VAL A 134 23.47 11.15 -8.65
N ARG A 135 24.78 11.40 -8.63
CA ARG A 135 25.71 10.77 -9.59
C ARG A 135 25.72 9.26 -9.39
N GLN A 136 25.78 8.50 -10.49
CA GLN A 136 25.81 7.03 -10.43
C GLN A 136 27.01 6.51 -9.61
N SER A 137 28.13 7.22 -9.58
CA SER A 137 29.30 6.91 -8.73
C SER A 137 28.99 6.93 -7.22
N ASN A 138 27.91 7.61 -6.81
CA ASN A 138 27.41 7.69 -5.44
C ASN A 138 26.16 6.83 -5.23
N ILE A 139 25.92 5.85 -6.10
CA ILE A 139 24.81 4.89 -6.01
C ILE A 139 25.39 3.49 -6.10
N VAL A 140 24.92 2.62 -5.20
CA VAL A 140 25.14 1.17 -5.30
C VAL A 140 23.80 0.46 -5.27
N ASP A 141 23.75 -0.75 -5.78
CA ASP A 141 22.56 -1.59 -5.70
C ASP A 141 22.57 -2.39 -4.38
N GLU A 142 21.90 -3.53 -4.34
CA GLU A 142 21.86 -4.46 -3.21
C GLU A 142 23.20 -5.16 -2.92
N LEU A 143 24.19 -5.04 -3.82
CA LEU A 143 25.47 -5.75 -3.78
C LEU A 143 25.28 -7.25 -3.54
N TRP A 144 24.34 -7.85 -4.29
CA TRP A 144 23.94 -9.25 -4.14
C TRP A 144 25.13 -10.18 -4.35
N CYS A 145 25.36 -11.09 -3.39
CA CYS A 145 26.53 -11.96 -3.35
C CYS A 145 27.90 -11.25 -3.34
N ASP A 146 27.97 -9.92 -3.23
CA ASP A 146 29.23 -9.16 -3.16
C ASP A 146 29.63 -8.86 -1.70
N ARG A 147 30.50 -9.71 -1.15
CA ARG A 147 31.00 -9.58 0.21
C ARG A 147 31.83 -8.31 0.39
N GLU A 148 32.77 -8.06 -0.50
CA GLU A 148 33.73 -6.95 -0.36
C GLU A 148 33.02 -5.60 -0.47
N GLY A 149 32.12 -5.48 -1.44
CA GLY A 149 31.27 -4.29 -1.60
C GLY A 149 30.49 -3.97 -0.33
N ARG A 150 29.79 -4.95 0.24
CA ARG A 150 29.00 -4.78 1.48
C ARG A 150 29.86 -4.32 2.66
N ARG A 151 31.03 -4.92 2.85
CA ARG A 151 31.96 -4.57 3.94
C ARG A 151 32.49 -3.15 3.83
N SER A 152 32.62 -2.64 2.61
CA SER A 152 33.09 -1.29 2.32
C SER A 152 32.03 -0.18 2.50
N ILE A 153 30.79 -0.52 2.91
CA ILE A 153 29.67 0.41 2.98
C ILE A 153 29.12 0.53 4.40
N CYS A 154 29.15 1.75 4.94
CA CYS A 154 28.48 2.09 6.20
C CYS A 154 27.05 2.57 5.90
N LEU A 155 26.06 1.83 6.39
CA LEU A 155 24.65 2.16 6.20
C LEU A 155 24.22 3.33 7.09
N GLY A 156 23.35 4.17 6.53
CA GLY A 156 22.56 5.14 7.27
C GLY A 156 21.45 4.43 8.06
N LYS A 157 20.78 5.13 8.95
CA LYS A 157 19.65 4.57 9.71
C LYS A 157 18.34 4.86 8.99
N TRP A 158 17.45 3.87 8.87
CA TRP A 158 16.07 4.07 8.39
C TRP A 158 15.06 3.21 9.14
N GLN A 159 13.77 3.44 8.89
CA GLN A 159 12.68 2.55 9.28
C GLN A 159 12.52 1.45 8.23
N HIS A 160 12.56 0.19 8.64
CA HIS A 160 12.43 -0.94 7.72
C HIS A 160 11.06 -0.99 7.06
N ALA A 161 10.97 -1.69 5.91
CA ALA A 161 9.71 -1.87 5.23
C ALA A 161 8.71 -2.65 6.11
N CYS A 162 9.14 -3.72 6.79
CA CYS A 162 8.26 -4.49 7.67
C CYS A 162 7.83 -3.73 8.94
N ASP A 163 8.57 -2.70 9.34
CA ASP A 163 8.21 -1.82 10.45
C ASP A 163 7.19 -0.74 10.05
N THR A 164 6.86 -0.65 8.76
CA THR A 164 5.85 0.29 8.28
C THR A 164 4.46 -0.34 8.49
N PRO A 165 3.53 0.33 9.20
CA PRO A 165 2.20 -0.20 9.41
C PRO A 165 1.52 -0.55 8.09
N GLN A 166 1.15 -1.83 7.94
CA GLN A 166 0.36 -2.26 6.80
C GLN A 166 -1.07 -1.70 6.91
N GLN A 167 -1.80 -1.61 5.80
CA GLN A 167 -3.15 -1.07 5.79
C GLN A 167 -4.09 -1.81 6.76
N GLU A 168 -3.88 -3.12 6.89
CA GLU A 168 -4.57 -4.01 7.82
C GLU A 168 -4.24 -3.66 9.29
N ALA A 169 -3.00 -3.25 9.57
CA ALA A 169 -2.58 -2.82 10.89
C ALA A 169 -3.28 -1.51 11.29
N ILE A 170 -3.46 -0.57 10.36
CA ILE A 170 -4.19 0.69 10.63
C ILE A 170 -5.63 0.40 11.10
N ILE A 171 -6.31 -0.54 10.44
CA ILE A 171 -7.68 -0.95 10.81
C ILE A 171 -7.67 -1.71 12.14
N ALA A 172 -6.71 -2.61 12.36
CA ALA A 172 -6.61 -3.37 13.61
C ALA A 172 -6.30 -2.47 14.82
N GLU A 173 -5.48 -1.43 14.62
CA GLU A 173 -5.05 -0.44 15.61
C GLU A 173 -5.93 0.82 15.58
N PHE A 174 -7.22 0.66 15.23
CA PHE A 174 -8.15 1.78 15.08
C PHE A 174 -8.20 2.73 16.30
N ARG A 175 -7.89 2.24 17.50
CA ARG A 175 -7.87 3.02 18.74
C ARG A 175 -6.85 4.17 18.72
N ASP A 176 -5.77 3.98 17.97
CA ASP A 176 -4.67 4.94 17.83
C ASP A 176 -4.90 5.92 16.67
N GLN A 177 -6.06 5.84 16.01
CA GLN A 177 -6.46 6.70 14.89
C GLN A 177 -7.61 7.61 15.31
N PRO A 178 -7.34 8.82 15.87
CA PRO A 178 -8.38 9.74 16.28
C PRO A 178 -9.31 10.11 15.12
N PHE A 179 -10.61 10.08 15.38
CA PHE A 179 -11.60 10.52 14.41
C PHE A 179 -11.51 12.03 14.13
N THR A 180 -11.93 12.43 12.94
CA THR A 180 -11.95 13.83 12.51
C THR A 180 -13.25 14.52 12.94
N THR A 181 -13.26 15.85 12.92
CA THR A 181 -14.48 16.65 13.14
C THR A 181 -15.56 16.33 12.09
N GLU A 182 -15.17 16.08 10.85
CA GLU A 182 -16.08 15.67 9.77
C GLU A 182 -16.82 14.37 10.13
N ILE A 183 -16.10 13.36 10.63
CA ILE A 183 -16.67 12.08 11.06
C ILE A 183 -17.59 12.28 12.25
N ASP A 184 -17.17 13.08 13.24
CA ASP A 184 -17.98 13.35 14.42
C ASP A 184 -19.30 14.05 14.06
N GLU A 185 -19.24 15.13 13.29
CA GLU A 185 -20.42 15.89 12.86
C GLU A 185 -21.37 15.05 12.00
N ALA A 186 -20.84 14.17 11.14
CA ALA A 186 -21.63 13.28 10.31
C ALA A 186 -22.39 12.22 11.13
N LEU A 187 -21.75 11.65 12.16
CA LEU A 187 -22.27 10.47 12.86
C LEU A 187 -23.00 10.81 14.18
N LEU A 188 -22.67 11.93 14.83
CA LEU A 188 -23.26 12.38 16.08
C LEU A 188 -24.80 12.38 16.10
N PRO A 189 -25.51 12.84 15.05
CA PRO A 189 -26.98 12.82 15.03
C PRO A 189 -27.58 11.41 15.08
N TYR A 190 -26.79 10.39 14.74
CA TYR A 190 -27.23 9.02 14.53
C TYR A 190 -26.82 8.06 15.65
N ILE A 191 -26.25 8.54 16.76
CA ILE A 191 -25.91 7.70 17.93
C ILE A 191 -27.10 6.81 18.37
N PRO A 192 -28.33 7.31 18.55
CA PRO A 192 -29.45 6.47 18.99
C PRO A 192 -29.81 5.38 17.96
N LEU A 193 -29.65 5.68 16.67
CA LEU A 193 -29.91 4.73 15.59
C LEU A 193 -28.85 3.62 15.59
N LEU A 194 -27.58 3.97 15.65
CA LEU A 194 -26.45 3.04 15.65
C LEU A 194 -26.46 2.12 16.88
N ASP A 195 -26.75 2.64 18.07
CA ASP A 195 -26.95 1.85 19.29
C ASP A 195 -28.14 0.87 19.13
N SER A 196 -29.25 1.33 18.53
CA SER A 196 -30.42 0.47 18.28
C SER A 196 -30.12 -0.68 17.31
N ILE A 197 -29.31 -0.43 16.28
CA ILE A 197 -28.89 -1.45 15.31
C ILE A 197 -27.99 -2.48 16.00
N LEU A 198 -27.08 -2.01 16.86
CA LEU A 198 -26.16 -2.86 17.61
C LEU A 198 -26.90 -3.80 18.58
N ARG A 199 -27.91 -3.30 19.29
CA ARG A 199 -28.67 -4.08 20.27
C ARG A 199 -29.73 -4.99 19.65
N ILE A 200 -30.39 -4.57 18.56
CA ILE A 200 -31.53 -5.28 17.97
C ILE A 200 -31.42 -5.30 16.43
N PRO A 201 -30.55 -6.16 15.87
CA PRO A 201 -30.33 -6.24 14.42
C PRO A 201 -31.51 -6.83 13.63
N ASP A 202 -32.53 -7.44 14.26
CA ASP A 202 -33.60 -8.17 13.54
C ASP A 202 -35.04 -7.87 14.01
N SER A 203 -35.32 -6.70 14.62
CA SER A 203 -36.71 -6.35 14.96
C SER A 203 -37.49 -6.05 13.69
N GLY A 204 -38.34 -6.98 13.25
CA GLY A 204 -39.23 -6.88 12.08
C GLY A 204 -40.29 -5.76 12.12
N THR A 205 -40.06 -4.69 12.86
CA THR A 205 -40.93 -3.50 13.01
C THR A 205 -40.09 -2.23 12.93
N ARG A 206 -39.27 -2.11 11.88
CA ARG A 206 -38.50 -0.88 11.66
C ARG A 206 -39.35 0.16 10.95
N ARG A 207 -39.37 1.37 11.53
CA ARG A 207 -39.94 2.57 10.90
C ARG A 207 -39.00 3.20 9.86
N ARG A 208 -37.73 2.80 9.83
CA ARG A 208 -36.70 3.32 8.91
C ARG A 208 -36.06 2.18 8.11
N ILE A 209 -35.79 2.45 6.83
CA ILE A 209 -35.06 1.55 5.94
C ILE A 209 -33.59 1.57 6.36
N ILE A 210 -33.01 0.39 6.59
CA ILE A 210 -31.59 0.26 6.94
C ILE A 210 -30.98 -0.76 5.96
N PRO A 211 -30.37 -0.28 4.86
CA PRO A 211 -30.02 -1.13 3.72
C PRO A 211 -29.12 -2.32 4.06
N VAL A 212 -28.16 -2.14 4.97
CA VAL A 212 -27.26 -3.21 5.41
C VAL A 212 -27.99 -4.36 6.10
N LEU A 213 -29.06 -4.07 6.84
CA LEU A 213 -29.84 -5.08 7.54
C LEU A 213 -30.86 -5.76 6.62
N ASP A 214 -31.41 -5.01 5.65
CA ASP A 214 -32.21 -5.58 4.58
C ASP A 214 -31.37 -6.55 3.74
N TRP A 215 -30.16 -6.16 3.37
CA TRP A 215 -29.21 -7.02 2.68
C TRP A 215 -28.87 -8.27 3.49
N LEU A 216 -28.58 -8.16 4.79
CA LEU A 216 -28.32 -9.34 5.63
C LEU A 216 -29.50 -10.29 5.71
N ARG A 217 -30.74 -9.77 5.75
CA ARG A 217 -31.95 -10.59 5.74
C ARG A 217 -32.09 -11.36 4.43
N ASP A 218 -31.80 -10.71 3.32
CA ASP A 218 -31.91 -11.30 1.98
C ASP A 218 -30.75 -12.29 1.71
N ASN A 219 -29.66 -12.22 2.49
CA ASN A 219 -28.46 -13.04 2.35
C ASN A 219 -28.22 -14.00 3.55
N LYS A 220 -29.24 -14.30 4.36
CA LYS A 220 -29.14 -15.16 5.56
C LYS A 220 -28.54 -16.55 5.30
N ASP A 221 -28.69 -17.07 4.08
CA ASP A 221 -28.22 -18.40 3.67
C ASP A 221 -26.87 -18.38 2.93
N HIS A 222 -26.30 -17.19 2.65
CA HIS A 222 -25.02 -17.08 1.95
C HIS A 222 -23.86 -17.40 2.90
N LYS A 223 -23.31 -18.61 2.78
CA LYS A 223 -21.94 -18.90 3.21
C LYS A 223 -21.01 -18.18 2.25
N PHE A 224 -20.41 -17.08 2.69
CA PHE A 224 -19.30 -16.47 1.95
C PHE A 224 -18.23 -17.53 1.69
N GLU A 225 -17.70 -17.57 0.46
CA GLU A 225 -16.72 -18.57 0.00
C GLU A 225 -15.38 -18.57 0.77
N TYR A 226 -15.20 -17.70 1.77
CA TYR A 226 -13.92 -17.46 2.45
C TYR A 226 -14.01 -17.33 3.97
N GLY A 227 -14.78 -18.19 4.64
CA GLY A 227 -14.71 -18.32 6.11
C GLY A 227 -15.16 -17.10 6.92
N ILE A 228 -15.85 -16.14 6.29
CA ILE A 228 -16.38 -14.95 6.94
C ILE A 228 -17.49 -15.37 7.92
N PRO A 229 -17.45 -14.97 9.21
CA PRO A 229 -18.48 -15.30 10.18
C PRO A 229 -19.87 -14.82 9.74
N SER A 230 -20.89 -15.64 9.98
CA SER A 230 -22.29 -15.29 9.71
C SER A 230 -22.65 -13.97 10.41
N GLY A 231 -23.20 -13.01 9.64
CA GLY A 231 -23.56 -11.68 10.14
C GLY A 231 -22.51 -10.57 9.93
N THR A 232 -21.34 -10.90 9.37
CA THR A 232 -20.31 -9.91 9.00
C THR A 232 -20.64 -9.27 7.65
N VAL A 233 -20.34 -7.98 7.50
CA VAL A 233 -20.60 -7.23 6.27
C VAL A 233 -19.29 -6.68 5.70
N PRO A 234 -18.83 -7.16 4.52
CA PRO A 234 -17.48 -6.85 4.00
C PRO A 234 -17.40 -5.58 3.15
N TYR A 235 -18.46 -4.76 3.09
CA TYR A 235 -18.55 -3.62 2.18
C TYR A 235 -18.18 -2.30 2.86
N THR A 236 -17.18 -1.62 2.31
CA THR A 236 -16.67 -0.33 2.83
C THR A 236 -16.53 0.75 1.74
N GLY A 237 -16.85 0.43 0.47
CA GLY A 237 -16.77 1.39 -0.64
C GLY A 237 -15.37 1.95 -0.82
N ASP A 238 -15.27 3.26 -1.02
CA ASP A 238 -14.03 4.00 -1.30
C ASP A 238 -13.30 4.47 -0.03
N LEU A 239 -13.82 4.14 1.16
CA LEU A 239 -13.20 4.55 2.43
C LEU A 239 -11.81 3.95 2.56
N SER A 240 -10.82 4.82 2.77
CA SER A 240 -9.44 4.40 3.03
C SER A 240 -9.33 3.62 4.35
N PRO A 241 -8.31 2.78 4.53
CA PRO A 241 -8.05 2.08 5.80
C PRO A 241 -8.00 3.01 7.00
N LEU A 242 -7.45 4.22 6.83
CA LEU A 242 -7.43 5.24 7.87
C LEU A 242 -8.84 5.72 8.22
N GLU A 243 -9.68 5.99 7.23
CA GLU A 243 -11.05 6.46 7.48
C GLU A 243 -11.92 5.37 8.10
N GLN A 244 -11.75 4.12 7.65
CA GLN A 244 -12.39 2.98 8.30
C GLN A 244 -11.98 2.88 9.77
N ALA A 245 -10.68 3.01 10.05
CA ALA A 245 -10.14 3.03 11.41
C ALA A 245 -10.67 4.21 12.24
N GLN A 246 -10.75 5.40 11.66
CA GLN A 246 -11.27 6.60 12.33
C GLN A 246 -12.77 6.49 12.63
N VAL A 247 -13.58 5.95 11.71
CA VAL A 247 -14.99 5.69 11.98
C VAL A 247 -15.14 4.61 13.06
N ALA A 248 -14.32 3.56 13.04
CA ALA A 248 -14.30 2.55 14.10
C ALA A 248 -13.86 3.15 15.47
N ASN A 249 -12.90 4.08 15.46
CA ASN A 249 -12.49 4.84 16.64
C ASN A 249 -13.65 5.66 17.22
N TRP A 250 -14.33 6.42 16.36
CA TRP A 250 -15.51 7.18 16.75
C TRP A 250 -16.59 6.25 17.33
N PHE A 251 -16.87 5.13 16.67
CA PHE A 251 -17.87 4.16 17.12
C PHE A 251 -17.54 3.62 18.52
N TYR A 252 -16.26 3.32 18.79
CA TYR A 252 -15.77 2.83 20.07
C TYR A 252 -15.92 3.82 21.23
N TYR A 253 -15.78 5.13 20.97
CA TYR A 253 -15.90 6.15 22.02
C TYR A 253 -17.32 6.72 22.16
N SER A 254 -18.08 6.75 21.08
CA SER A 254 -19.37 7.47 21.01
C SER A 254 -20.59 6.57 21.21
N ILE A 255 -20.51 5.27 20.89
CA ILE A 255 -21.63 4.34 21.05
C ILE A 255 -21.54 3.60 22.39
N PRO A 256 -22.59 3.57 23.22
CA PRO A 256 -22.58 2.90 24.52
C PRO A 256 -22.19 1.41 24.45
N ASP A 257 -21.53 0.91 25.50
CA ASP A 257 -21.13 -0.48 25.71
C ASP A 257 -20.13 -1.09 24.71
N THR A 258 -19.73 -0.34 23.67
CA THR A 258 -18.77 -0.82 22.64
C THR A 258 -17.36 -1.05 23.18
N GLN A 259 -16.99 -0.41 24.29
CA GLN A 259 -15.68 -0.61 24.92
C GLN A 259 -15.51 -2.00 25.57
N THR A 260 -16.62 -2.66 25.89
CA THR A 260 -16.60 -3.91 26.66
C THR A 260 -16.26 -5.13 25.82
N ASP A 261 -16.62 -5.12 24.54
CA ASP A 261 -16.46 -6.27 23.65
C ASP A 261 -16.40 -5.83 22.18
N ILE A 262 -15.17 -5.68 21.67
CA ILE A 262 -14.92 -5.21 20.30
C ILE A 262 -15.52 -6.17 19.26
N ASN A 263 -15.44 -7.48 19.54
CA ASN A 263 -15.84 -8.52 18.58
C ASN A 263 -17.35 -8.51 18.29
N LYS A 264 -18.15 -7.83 19.12
CA LYS A 264 -19.61 -7.72 18.91
C LYS A 264 -20.00 -6.68 17.85
N TRP A 265 -19.18 -5.67 17.62
CA TRP A 265 -19.53 -4.55 16.75
C TRP A 265 -18.54 -4.36 15.60
N LEU A 266 -17.30 -4.82 15.74
CA LEU A 266 -16.32 -4.77 14.66
C LEU A 266 -16.74 -5.74 13.54
N GLY A 267 -16.94 -5.20 12.33
CA GLY A 267 -17.50 -5.95 11.20
C GLY A 267 -19.01 -6.21 11.28
N ALA A 268 -19.69 -5.66 12.29
CA ALA A 268 -21.13 -5.82 12.47
C ALA A 268 -21.94 -4.76 11.69
N PRO A 269 -23.26 -4.97 11.52
CA PRO A 269 -24.09 -4.10 10.69
C PRO A 269 -24.15 -2.65 11.18
N ALA A 270 -24.01 -2.43 12.49
CA ALA A 270 -24.04 -1.09 13.08
C ALA A 270 -22.85 -0.26 12.59
N LEU A 271 -21.64 -0.83 12.59
CA LEU A 271 -20.44 -0.16 12.10
C LEU A 271 -20.53 0.08 10.58
N THR A 272 -20.97 -0.91 9.82
CA THR A 272 -21.16 -0.73 8.37
C THR A 272 -22.22 0.31 8.04
N HIS A 273 -23.28 0.42 8.85
CA HIS A 273 -24.24 1.49 8.68
C HIS A 273 -23.63 2.87 9.00
N ALA A 274 -22.69 2.96 9.93
CA ALA A 274 -21.92 4.19 10.15
C ALA A 274 -21.09 4.56 8.90
N TYR A 275 -20.45 3.58 8.23
CA TYR A 275 -19.81 3.82 6.92
C TYR A 275 -20.81 4.34 5.87
N THR A 276 -22.02 3.78 5.85
CA THR A 276 -23.10 4.22 4.92
C THR A 276 -23.47 5.67 5.17
N ILE A 277 -23.68 6.07 6.43
CA ILE A 277 -24.00 7.46 6.81
C ILE A 277 -22.87 8.40 6.41
N PHE A 278 -21.62 8.02 6.70
CA PHE A 278 -20.47 8.84 6.37
C PHE A 278 -20.29 9.05 4.86
N ILE A 279 -20.49 8.01 4.05
CA ILE A 279 -20.47 8.11 2.59
C ILE A 279 -21.58 9.01 2.06
N VAL A 280 -22.78 8.97 2.66
CA VAL A 280 -23.85 9.93 2.31
C VAL A 280 -23.35 11.36 2.49
N THR A 281 -22.76 11.69 3.64
CA THR A 281 -22.27 13.05 3.92
C THR A 281 -21.32 13.55 2.83
N ARG A 282 -20.41 12.70 2.34
CA ARG A 282 -19.43 13.07 1.31
C ARG A 282 -19.96 13.10 -0.11
N ASN A 283 -20.91 12.22 -0.43
CA ASN A 283 -21.41 12.01 -1.79
C ASN A 283 -22.85 12.49 -1.97
N THR A 284 -23.36 13.33 -1.05
CA THR A 284 -24.75 13.82 -1.07
C THR A 284 -25.09 14.43 -2.42
N ASP A 285 -24.23 15.29 -2.98
CA ASP A 285 -24.50 15.95 -4.27
C ASP A 285 -24.59 14.94 -5.43
N ILE A 286 -23.77 13.89 -5.43
CA ILE A 286 -23.79 12.83 -6.44
C ILE A 286 -25.10 12.04 -6.35
N PHE A 287 -25.49 11.64 -5.14
CA PHE A 287 -26.72 10.91 -4.91
C PHE A 287 -27.96 11.77 -5.20
N MET A 288 -27.91 13.06 -4.84
CA MET A 288 -28.98 14.01 -5.15
C MET A 288 -29.08 14.33 -6.64
N GLY A 289 -27.98 14.29 -7.40
CA GLY A 289 -27.99 14.45 -8.85
C GLY A 289 -28.67 13.29 -9.60
N SER A 290 -28.70 12.09 -9.00
CA SER A 290 -29.44 10.91 -9.50
C SER A 290 -30.82 10.75 -8.86
N TYR A 291 -31.23 11.71 -8.04
CA TYR A 291 -32.51 11.71 -7.35
C TYR A 291 -33.67 11.85 -8.35
N PRO A 292 -34.63 10.92 -8.39
CA PRO A 292 -35.75 11.01 -9.33
C PRO A 292 -36.54 12.31 -9.11
N LEU A 293 -36.87 13.02 -10.20
CA LEU A 293 -37.61 14.29 -10.14
C LEU A 293 -38.94 14.17 -9.38
N ASP A 294 -39.57 12.99 -9.43
CA ASP A 294 -40.83 12.68 -8.76
C ASP A 294 -40.73 12.67 -7.22
N PHE A 295 -39.52 12.63 -6.68
CA PHE A 295 -39.25 12.58 -5.25
C PHE A 295 -38.98 13.96 -4.61
N GLN A 296 -39.09 15.07 -5.36
CA GLN A 296 -38.91 16.43 -4.81
C GLN A 296 -39.90 16.76 -3.68
N GLN A 297 -41.04 16.07 -3.62
CA GLN A 297 -42.05 16.18 -2.56
C GLN A 297 -41.89 15.15 -1.43
N ALA A 298 -40.88 14.27 -1.51
CA ALA A 298 -40.65 13.24 -0.51
C ALA A 298 -40.35 13.85 0.86
N ASN A 299 -40.88 13.24 1.91
CA ASN A 299 -40.65 13.69 3.27
C ASN A 299 -39.18 13.43 3.69
N PRO A 300 -38.68 14.07 4.76
CA PRO A 300 -37.28 13.92 5.17
C PRO A 300 -36.83 12.46 5.40
N ASN A 301 -37.73 11.58 5.87
CA ASN A 301 -37.39 10.18 6.11
C ASN A 301 -37.26 9.39 4.80
N GLU A 302 -38.09 9.69 3.80
CA GLU A 302 -37.99 9.08 2.47
C GLU A 302 -36.71 9.52 1.74
N ARG A 303 -36.34 10.81 1.89
CA ARG A 303 -35.06 11.34 1.39
C ARG A 303 -33.87 10.64 2.03
N GLU A 304 -33.87 10.53 3.35
CA GLU A 304 -32.82 9.83 4.10
C GLU A 304 -32.71 8.35 3.69
N ALA A 305 -33.84 7.66 3.58
CA ALA A 305 -33.87 6.27 3.13
C ALA A 305 -33.34 6.10 1.69
N PHE A 306 -33.66 7.02 0.78
CA PHE A 306 -33.09 7.02 -0.57
C PHE A 306 -31.58 7.19 -0.52
N LEU A 307 -31.09 8.21 0.18
CA LEU A 307 -29.65 8.50 0.28
C LEU A 307 -28.87 7.31 0.85
N TRP A 308 -29.38 6.67 1.92
CA TRP A 308 -28.75 5.48 2.47
C TRP A 308 -28.77 4.31 1.50
N SER A 309 -29.85 4.12 0.73
CA SER A 309 -29.93 3.05 -0.26
C SER A 309 -28.93 3.29 -1.40
N SER A 310 -28.81 4.53 -1.89
CA SER A 310 -27.82 4.91 -2.91
C SER A 310 -26.39 4.73 -2.39
N ALA A 311 -26.10 5.16 -1.16
CA ALA A 311 -24.79 4.96 -0.54
C ALA A 311 -24.49 3.47 -0.31
N TRP A 312 -25.50 2.65 -0.03
CA TRP A 312 -25.33 1.21 0.10
C TRP A 312 -24.99 0.52 -1.23
N GLU A 313 -25.64 0.90 -2.32
CA GLU A 313 -25.24 0.44 -3.66
C GLU A 313 -23.83 0.91 -4.00
N TYR A 314 -23.50 2.16 -3.65
CA TYR A 314 -22.15 2.69 -3.80
C TYR A 314 -21.13 1.89 -3.01
N LEU A 315 -21.40 1.53 -1.75
CA LEU A 315 -20.51 0.71 -0.90
C LEU A 315 -20.22 -0.68 -1.48
N LYS A 316 -21.17 -1.25 -2.23
CA LYS A 316 -21.07 -2.61 -2.80
C LYS A 316 -20.45 -2.65 -4.19
N ASP A 317 -20.38 -1.51 -4.88
CA ASP A 317 -19.87 -1.47 -6.26
C ASP A 317 -18.36 -1.78 -6.29
N PRO A 318 -17.92 -2.85 -6.96
CA PRO A 318 -16.50 -3.16 -7.06
C PRO A 318 -15.66 -2.04 -7.69
N ASN A 319 -16.27 -1.14 -8.47
CA ASN A 319 -15.57 0.00 -9.08
C ASN A 319 -15.32 1.16 -8.10
N THR A 320 -16.08 1.22 -7.01
CA THR A 320 -15.93 2.23 -5.95
C THR A 320 -15.09 1.71 -4.80
N PHE A 321 -14.74 0.41 -4.79
CA PHE A 321 -13.87 -0.14 -3.76
C PHE A 321 -12.58 0.66 -3.68
N TYR A 322 -12.16 0.95 -2.45
CA TYR A 322 -10.90 1.60 -2.17
C TYR A 322 -9.80 0.87 -2.94
N LYS A 323 -9.23 1.55 -3.93
CA LYS A 323 -8.08 1.06 -4.65
C LYS A 323 -6.89 1.41 -3.77
N PRO A 324 -6.23 0.45 -3.11
CA PRO A 324 -5.07 0.76 -2.30
C PRO A 324 -4.07 1.47 -3.18
N VAL A 325 -3.75 2.72 -2.82
CA VAL A 325 -2.56 3.39 -3.37
C VAL A 325 -1.40 2.51 -2.96
N ILE A 326 -0.86 1.75 -3.92
CA ILE A 326 0.23 0.84 -3.62
C ILE A 326 1.44 1.70 -3.31
N ASP A 327 1.94 1.57 -2.09
CA ASP A 327 3.14 2.24 -1.66
C ASP A 327 4.36 1.62 -2.36
N PHE A 328 4.66 2.16 -3.53
CA PHE A 328 5.72 1.69 -4.40
C PHE A 328 7.09 1.84 -3.75
N ASP A 329 7.31 2.87 -2.94
CA ASP A 329 8.58 3.08 -2.27
C ASP A 329 8.77 2.03 -1.17
N LEU A 330 7.68 1.68 -0.46
CA LEU A 330 7.68 0.62 0.53
C LEU A 330 7.92 -0.76 -0.11
N GLU A 331 7.25 -1.07 -1.22
CA GLU A 331 7.48 -2.32 -1.96
C GLU A 331 8.91 -2.41 -2.50
N CYS A 332 9.41 -1.31 -3.08
CA CYS A 332 10.76 -1.21 -3.60
C CYS A 332 11.82 -1.39 -2.48
N LEU A 333 11.57 -0.78 -1.31
CA LEU A 333 12.40 -0.97 -0.13
C LEU A 333 12.36 -2.42 0.36
N ALA A 334 11.18 -3.05 0.44
CA ALA A 334 11.06 -4.43 0.90
C ALA A 334 11.90 -5.39 0.04
N ILE A 335 11.86 -5.23 -1.29
CA ILE A 335 12.68 -6.01 -2.23
C ILE A 335 14.18 -5.76 -2.01
N LEU A 336 14.56 -4.49 -1.86
CA LEU A 336 15.96 -4.11 -1.60
C LEU A 336 16.46 -4.71 -0.29
N GLU A 337 15.70 -4.59 0.80
CA GLU A 337 16.03 -5.10 2.13
C GLU A 337 16.17 -6.61 2.15
N GLU A 338 15.24 -7.33 1.50
CA GLU A 338 15.34 -8.78 1.31
C GLU A 338 16.68 -9.13 0.68
N GLN A 339 17.07 -8.45 -0.40
CA GLN A 339 18.33 -8.74 -1.08
C GLN A 339 19.57 -8.33 -0.27
N MET A 340 19.50 -7.25 0.49
CA MET A 340 20.60 -6.75 1.32
C MET A 340 20.84 -7.60 2.57
N PHE A 341 19.78 -8.17 3.15
CA PHE A 341 19.81 -8.77 4.49
C PHE A 341 19.41 -10.26 4.53
N GLU A 342 19.02 -10.87 3.40
CA GLU A 342 18.74 -12.31 3.32
C GLU A 342 19.91 -13.11 3.90
N TYR A 343 19.59 -14.04 4.80
CA TYR A 343 20.51 -14.98 5.41
C TYR A 343 20.13 -16.42 4.98
N SER A 344 20.52 -16.79 3.78
CA SER A 344 20.23 -18.11 3.20
C SER A 344 21.47 -18.77 2.59
N ALA A 345 21.35 -20.03 2.19
CA ALA A 345 22.41 -20.69 1.42
C ALA A 345 22.66 -20.00 0.05
N ARG A 346 21.68 -19.27 -0.49
CA ARG A 346 21.76 -18.63 -1.82
C ARG A 346 22.71 -17.44 -1.87
N VAL A 347 22.77 -16.68 -0.78
CA VAL A 347 23.64 -15.49 -0.66
C VAL A 347 25.07 -15.84 -0.22
N GLY A 348 25.28 -17.06 0.31
CA GLY A 348 26.57 -17.49 0.84
C GLY A 348 27.15 -16.51 1.86
N ILE A 349 28.47 -16.42 1.95
CA ILE A 349 29.19 -15.61 2.96
C ILE A 349 28.76 -14.12 2.95
N SER A 350 28.29 -13.60 1.81
CA SER A 350 27.81 -12.21 1.68
C SER A 350 26.56 -11.90 2.53
N GLY A 351 25.83 -12.94 2.96
CA GLY A 351 24.72 -12.84 3.93
C GLY A 351 25.14 -12.74 5.39
N ASN A 352 26.40 -13.01 5.75
CA ASN A 352 26.88 -13.10 7.14
C ASN A 352 27.10 -11.72 7.78
N GLN A 353 26.07 -10.89 7.84
CA GLN A 353 26.12 -9.59 8.47
C GLN A 353 27.28 -8.67 8.01
N GLN A 354 27.52 -8.63 6.69
CA GLN A 354 28.74 -8.06 6.13
C GLN A 354 28.79 -6.53 6.04
N TRP A 355 27.69 -5.81 6.28
CA TRP A 355 27.64 -4.36 6.05
C TRP A 355 28.55 -3.58 7.02
N GLY A 356 29.48 -2.79 6.46
CA GLY A 356 30.31 -1.84 7.21
C GLY A 356 31.55 -2.41 7.91
N LEU A 357 31.79 -3.72 7.85
CA LEU A 357 32.86 -4.37 8.62
C LEU A 357 34.28 -3.86 8.30
N ASP A 358 34.54 -3.36 7.08
CA ASP A 358 35.87 -2.84 6.69
C ASP A 358 35.96 -1.31 6.74
N LYS A 359 34.83 -0.60 6.85
CA LYS A 359 34.79 0.87 6.82
C LYS A 359 34.45 1.51 8.17
N GLY A 360 33.79 0.77 9.06
CA GLY A 360 33.43 1.19 10.41
C GLY A 360 31.92 1.16 10.68
N ASP A 361 31.55 1.57 11.88
CA ASP A 361 30.17 1.50 12.38
C ASP A 361 29.16 2.20 11.44
N CYS A 362 28.04 1.51 11.17
CA CYS A 362 26.85 2.12 10.60
C CYS A 362 26.32 3.26 11.49
N GLN A 363 25.44 4.11 10.94
CA GLN A 363 24.98 5.33 11.62
C GLN A 363 24.49 5.06 13.03
N GLY A 364 25.15 5.68 14.02
CA GLY A 364 24.78 5.55 15.43
C GLY A 364 24.87 4.13 15.99
N ARG A 365 25.75 3.28 15.42
CA ARG A 365 25.86 1.83 15.73
C ARG A 365 24.55 1.08 15.52
N TRP A 366 23.76 1.53 14.56
CA TRP A 366 22.52 0.86 14.20
C TRP A 366 22.81 -0.51 13.59
N ASN A 367 22.09 -1.53 14.07
CA ASN A 367 22.10 -2.88 13.52
C ASN A 367 20.88 -3.04 12.60
N PRO A 368 21.07 -3.22 11.28
CA PRO A 368 19.98 -3.36 10.31
C PRO A 368 19.46 -4.80 10.16
N TYR A 369 20.05 -5.78 10.84
CA TYR A 369 19.66 -7.18 10.71
C TYR A 369 18.51 -7.53 11.68
N MET A 370 17.48 -8.19 11.14
CA MET A 370 16.30 -8.66 11.87
C MET A 370 16.18 -10.19 11.79
N GLU A 371 15.55 -10.80 12.78
CA GLU A 371 15.35 -12.27 12.85
C GLU A 371 14.51 -12.81 11.67
N SER A 372 13.62 -12.00 11.11
CA SER A 372 12.73 -12.38 10.01
C SER A 372 13.46 -12.70 8.69
N TRP A 373 14.74 -12.31 8.54
CA TRP A 373 15.51 -12.54 7.32
C TRP A 373 16.32 -13.85 7.32
N VAL A 374 16.08 -14.72 8.31
CA VAL A 374 16.74 -16.02 8.50
C VAL A 374 15.79 -17.16 8.07
N PRO A 375 15.77 -17.57 6.79
CA PRO A 375 14.96 -18.70 6.31
C PRO A 375 15.29 -20.07 6.95
N GLY A 376 16.22 -20.16 7.90
CA GLY A 376 16.49 -21.38 8.67
C GLY A 376 17.12 -22.53 7.88
N ASP A 377 17.48 -22.29 6.62
CA ASP A 377 18.03 -23.26 5.67
C ASP A 377 19.57 -23.27 5.63
N ARG A 378 20.21 -22.33 6.34
CA ARG A 378 21.67 -22.26 6.43
C ARG A 378 22.18 -22.88 7.72
N GLU A 379 22.90 -23.99 7.59
CA GLU A 379 23.67 -24.59 8.69
C GLU A 379 24.82 -23.64 9.06
N ALA A 380 24.92 -23.29 10.35
CA ALA A 380 26.05 -22.54 10.88
C ALA A 380 27.30 -23.40 10.75
N ASN A 381 28.13 -23.11 9.75
CA ASN A 381 29.40 -23.79 9.54
C ASN A 381 30.51 -22.81 9.97
N ASP A 382 31.02 -23.02 11.20
CA ASP A 382 32.04 -22.17 11.84
C ASP A 382 33.36 -22.06 11.03
N ASP A 383 33.54 -22.91 10.01
CA ASP A 383 34.70 -22.92 9.12
C ASP A 383 34.64 -21.84 8.00
N GLU A 384 33.49 -21.20 7.76
CA GLU A 384 33.34 -20.19 6.70
C GLU A 384 33.86 -18.79 7.09
N GLU A 385 34.09 -18.51 8.37
CA GLU A 385 34.63 -17.21 8.83
C GLU A 385 36.17 -17.07 8.62
N ILE A 386 36.88 -18.16 8.31
CA ILE A 386 38.36 -18.20 8.40
C ILE A 386 39.09 -17.86 7.09
N LYS A 387 38.38 -17.64 5.96
CA LYS A 387 39.05 -17.21 4.72
C LYS A 387 39.10 -15.67 4.62
N VAL A 388 40.14 -15.15 5.26
CA VAL A 388 40.66 -13.77 5.15
C VAL A 388 41.28 -13.54 3.78
#